data_AF-A0A5K1BWB8-F1
#
_entry.id   AF-A0A5K1BWB8-F1
#
_cell.length_a   1.000
_cell.length_b   1.000
_cell.length_c   1.000
_cell.angle_alpha   90.00
_cell.angle_beta   90.00
_cell.angle_gamma   90.00
#
_symmetry.space_group_name_H-M   'P 1'
#
loop_
_entity.id
_entity.type
_entity.pdbx_description
1 polymer ?
#
loop_
_entity_poly.entity_id
_entity_poly.type
_entity_poly.pdbx_seq_one_letter_code
_entity_poly.pdbx_strand_id
1 'polypeptide(L)' 'VFNEINSREMEKINVLEGVLENYVFVGVISCTVIFQIIIVEYLGTFASTTPLTLFQWIVCILFGFLGMPVGAAIKLIHV' A
#
# COMPACT_ATOMS: atom_id res chain seq x y z
N VAL A 1 2.83 -0.91 0.41
CA VAL A 1 1.54 -0.61 1.08
C VAL A 1 0.41 -1.54 0.62
N PHE A 2 -0.34 -1.28 -0.46
CA PHE A 2 -1.50 -2.15 -0.81
C PHE A 2 -1.13 -3.61 -1.10
N ASN A 3 0.00 -3.85 -1.78
CA ASN A 3 0.49 -5.22 -1.98
C ASN A 3 0.83 -5.92 -0.66
N GLU A 4 1.42 -5.20 0.29
CA GLU A 4 1.78 -5.73 1.61
C GLU A 4 0.54 -6.10 2.43
N ILE A 5 -0.54 -5.31 2.32
CA ILE A 5 -1.87 -5.66 2.84
C ILE A 5 -2.38 -6.95 2.17
N ASN A 6 -2.31 -7.04 0.85
CA ASN A 6 -2.79 -8.22 0.13
C ASN A 6 -1.99 -9.51 0.42
N SER A 7 -0.68 -9.39 0.62
CA SER A 7 0.22 -10.51 0.92
C SER A 7 0.20 -10.96 2.37
N ARG A 8 -0.43 -10.20 3.28
CA ARG A 8 -0.56 -10.56 4.70
C ARG A 8 -1.24 -11.92 4.89
N GLU A 9 -2.26 -12.19 4.09
CA GLU A 9 -3.02 -13.44 4.11
C GLU A 9 -3.15 -13.96 2.67
N MET A 10 -2.27 -14.89 2.27
CA MET A 10 -2.19 -15.37 0.88
C MET A 10 -3.42 -16.20 0.47
N GLU A 11 -3.99 -16.97 1.40
CA GLU A 11 -5.12 -17.87 1.15
C GLU A 11 -6.49 -17.17 1.31
N LYS A 12 -6.58 -16.17 2.20
CA LYS A 12 -7.84 -15.47 2.45
C LYS A 12 -8.07 -14.36 1.43
N ILE A 13 -9.30 -14.31 0.93
CA ILE A 13 -9.79 -13.20 0.09
C ILE A 13 -9.96 -11.94 0.94
N ASN A 14 -10.48 -12.08 2.16
CA ASN A 14 -10.64 -10.98 3.11
C ASN A 14 -9.33 -10.66 3.84
N VAL A 15 -8.41 -9.98 3.15
CA VAL A 15 -7.09 -9.61 3.70
C VAL A 15 -7.14 -8.51 4.75
N LEU A 16 -8.25 -7.77 4.83
CA LEU A 16 -8.45 -6.67 5.77
C LEU A 16 -8.86 -7.15 7.17
N GLU A 17 -9.32 -8.40 7.29
CA GLU A 17 -9.75 -8.98 8.55
C GLU A 17 -8.60 -9.05 9.55
N GLY A 18 -8.79 -8.46 10.74
CA GLY A 18 -7.77 -8.46 11.80
C GLY A 18 -6.52 -7.63 11.48
N VAL A 19 -6.50 -6.80 10.42
CA VAL A 19 -5.34 -5.94 10.12
C VAL A 19 -5.02 -5.01 11.28
N LEU A 20 -6.04 -4.39 11.87
CA LEU A 20 -5.88 -3.44 12.98
C LEU A 20 -5.51 -4.11 14.31
N GLU A 21 -5.74 -5.42 14.44
CA GLU A 21 -5.40 -6.19 15.63
C GLU A 21 -3.90 -6.54 15.67
N ASN A 22 -3.24 -6.55 14.52
CA ASN A 22 -1.80 -6.75 14.42
C ASN A 22 -1.05 -5.40 14.50
N TYR A 23 -0.75 -4.96 15.72
CA TYR A 23 -0.05 -3.70 15.99
C TYR A 23 1.30 -3.58 15.29
N VAL A 24 2.05 -4.68 15.14
CA VAL A 24 3.34 -4.67 14.42
C VAL A 24 3.11 -4.37 12.95
N PHE A 25 2.14 -5.03 12.32
CA PHE A 25 1.79 -4.80 10.92
C PHE A 25 1.33 -3.37 10.67
N VAL A 26 0.44 -2.85 11.53
CA VAL A 26 -0.02 -1.46 11.47
C VAL A 26 1.15 -0.49 11.62
N GLY A 27 2.06 -0.76 12.55
CA GLY A 27 3.27 0.05 12.76
C GLY A 27 4.15 0.09 11.51
N VAL A 28 4.45 -1.06 10.90
CA VAL A 28 5.28 -1.16 9.69
C VAL A 28 4.63 -0.43 8.51
N ILE A 29 3.34 -0.65 8.25
CA ILE A 29 2.61 0.04 7.17
C ILE A 29 2.60 1.55 7.39
N SER A 30 2.34 1.99 8.63
CA SER A 30 2.29 3.41 8.97
C SER A 30 3.66 4.08 8.77
N CYS A 31 4.73 3.47 9.29
CA CYS A 31 6.09 3.93 9.08
C CYS A 31 6.43 4.00 7.58
N THR A 32 6.04 2.99 6.81
CA THR A 32 6.29 2.95 5.36
C THR A 32 5.60 4.10 4.63
N VAL A 33 4.34 4.38 4.94
CA VAL A 33 3.59 5.51 4.35
C VAL A 33 4.23 6.85 4.72
N ILE A 34 4.62 7.03 5.98
CA ILE A 34 5.28 8.27 6.45
C ILE A 34 6.60 8.48 5.70
N PHE A 35 7.45 7.46 5.62
CA PHE A 35 8.71 7.56 4.89
C PHE A 35 8.48 7.81 3.40
N GLN A 36 7.47 7.18 2.78
CA GLN A 36 7.13 7.46 1.39
C GLN A 36 6.80 8.94 1.17
N ILE A 37 5.98 9.55 2.03
CA ILE A 37 5.67 10.98 1.94
C ILE A 37 6.93 11.81 2.10
N ILE A 38 7.78 11.50 3.09
CA ILE A 38 9.03 12.22 3.32
C ILE A 38 9.95 12.14 2.09
N ILE A 39 10.12 10.95 1.53
CA ILE A 39 10.98 10.69 0.38
C ILE A 39 10.46 11.43 -0.87
N VAL A 40 9.16 11.34 -1.14
CA VAL A 40 8.56 11.93 -2.35
C VAL A 40 8.56 13.46 -2.28
N GLU A 41 8.20 14.03 -1.14
CA GLU A 41 8.01 15.49 -1.02
C GLU A 41 9.30 16.25 -0.68
N TYR A 42 10.24 15.64 0.06
CA TYR A 42 11.35 16.40 0.66
C TYR A 42 12.75 15.93 0.27
N LEU A 43 12.94 14.68 -0.18
CA LEU A 43 14.30 14.20 -0.50
C LEU A 43 14.79 14.65 -1.88
N GLY A 44 13.89 15.00 -2.80
CA GLY A 44 14.20 15.65 -4.07
C GLY A 44 15.39 14.99 -4.79
N THR A 45 16.45 15.75 -5.03
CA THR A 45 17.69 15.31 -5.70
C THR A 45 18.36 14.08 -5.06
N PHE A 46 18.27 13.89 -3.75
CA PHE A 46 18.86 12.73 -3.08
C PHE A 46 18.15 11.43 -3.45
N ALA A 47 16.82 11.46 -3.55
CA ALA A 47 16.01 10.31 -3.95
C ALA A 47 15.65 10.32 -5.45
N SER A 48 16.14 11.32 -6.20
CA SER A 48 15.73 11.59 -7.59
C SER A 48 14.20 11.69 -7.75
N THR A 49 13.54 12.29 -6.77
CA THR A 49 12.09 12.51 -6.74
C THR A 49 11.73 13.97 -7.00
N THR A 50 10.49 14.22 -7.39
CA THR A 50 9.87 15.54 -7.47
C THR A 50 8.60 15.53 -6.66
N PRO A 51 8.28 16.60 -5.89
CA PRO A 51 7.06 16.67 -5.10
C PRO A 51 5.82 16.44 -5.97
N LEU A 52 4.87 15.65 -5.48
CA LEU A 52 3.65 15.35 -6.21
C LEU A 52 2.56 16.35 -5.85
N THR A 53 1.78 16.76 -6.85
CA THR A 53 0.53 17.48 -6.58
C THR A 53 -0.47 16.56 -5.88
N LEU A 54 -1.44 17.13 -5.13
CA LEU A 54 -2.50 16.35 -4.49
C LEU A 54 -3.27 15.47 -5.48
N PHE A 55 -3.49 15.95 -6.71
CA PHE A 55 -4.15 15.14 -7.75
C PHE A 55 -3.31 13.92 -8.14
N GLN A 56 -2.00 14.09 -8.34
CA GLN A 56 -1.09 12.97 -8.63
C GLN A 56 -1.03 11.97 -7.48
N TRP A 57 -1.02 12.45 -6.22
CA TRP A 57 -1.11 11.58 -5.05
C TRP A 57 -2.38 10.72 -5.05
N ILE A 58 -3.55 11.32 -5.30
CA ILE A 58 -4.82 10.59 -5.38
C ILE A 58 -4.76 9.54 -6.49
N VAL A 59 -4.22 9.90 -7.67
CA VAL A 59 -4.06 8.97 -8.79
C VAL A 59 -3.15 7.79 -8.40
N CYS A 60 -2.01 8.04 -7.74
CA CYS A 60 -1.11 6.99 -7.27
C CYS A 60 -1.79 6.05 -6.26
N ILE A 61 -2.53 6.62 -5.29
CA ILE A 61 -3.28 5.85 -4.30
C ILE A 61 -4.34 5.00 -4.98
N LEU A 62 -5.07 5.55 -5.96
CA LEU A 62 -6.09 4.82 -6.70
C LEU A 62 -5.49 3.65 -7.47
N PHE A 63 -4.37 3.85 -8.19
CA PHE A 63 -3.68 2.76 -8.88
C PHE A 63 -3.20 1.67 -7.92
N GLY A 64 -2.67 2.05 -6.75
CA GLY A 64 -2.29 1.09 -5.72
C GLY A 64 -3.50 0.31 -5.18
N PHE A 65 -4.61 1.01 -4.93
CA PHE A 65 -5.85 0.42 -4.44
C PHE A 65 -6.45 -0.57 -5.43
N LEU A 66 -6.41 -0.28 -6.74
CA LEU A 66 -6.86 -1.20 -7.80
C LEU A 66 -6.08 -2.53 -7.80
N GLY A 67 -4.89 -2.60 -7.21
CA GLY A 67 -4.18 -3.85 -6.98
C GLY A 67 -4.89 -4.80 -6.00
N MET A 68 -5.70 -4.29 -5.07
CA MET A 68 -6.44 -5.12 -4.10
C MET A 68 -7.54 -5.99 -4.74
N PRO A 69 -8.48 -5.45 -5.55
CA PRO A 69 -9.47 -6.28 -6.22
C PRO A 69 -8.83 -7.25 -7.21
N VAL A 70 -7.74 -6.87 -7.89
CA VAL A 70 -6.97 -7.79 -8.74
C VAL A 70 -6.39 -8.95 -7.90
N GLY A 71 -5.81 -8.63 -6.74
CA GLY A 71 -5.33 -9.63 -5.79
C GLY A 71 -6.41 -10.60 -5.30
N ALA A 72 -7.58 -10.08 -4.97
CA ALA A 72 -8.74 -10.89 -4.60
C ALA A 72 -9.20 -11.80 -5.75
N ALA A 73 -9.23 -11.28 -6.99
CA ALA A 73 -9.58 -12.06 -8.18
C ALA A 73 -8.59 -13.20 -8.45
N ILE A 74 -7.29 -12.98 -8.25
CA ILE A 74 -6.27 -14.02 -8.39
C ILE A 74 -6.49 -15.15 -7.37
N LYS A 75 -6.81 -14.80 -6.12
CA LYS A 75 -7.10 -15.79 -5.06
C LYS A 75 -8.37 -16.60 -5.34
N LEU A 76 -9.32 -16.06 -6.09
CA LEU A 76 -10.51 -16.78 -6.55
C LEU A 76 -10.24 -17.81 -7.65
N ILE A 77 -9.17 -17.64 -8.45
CA ILE A 77 -8.80 -18.58 -9.51
C ILE A 77 -8.02 -19.77 -8.94
N HIS A 78 -7.30 -19.55 -7.84
CA HIS A 78 -6.52 -20.57 -7.14
C HIS A 78 -7.36 -21.41 -6.15
N VAL A 79 -8.68 -21.50 -6.36
CA VAL A 79 -9.60 -22.39 -5.62
C VAL A 79 -9.29 -23.85 -5.92
#